data_AF-X1UJY6-F1
#
_entry.id   AF-X1UJY6-F1
#
_cell.length_a   1.000
_cell.length_b   1.000
_cell.length_c   1.000
_cell.angle_alpha   90.00
_cell.angle_beta   90.00
_cell.angle_gamma   90.00
#
_symmetry.space_group_name_H-M   'P 1'
#
loop_
_entity.id
_entity.type
_entity.pdbx_description
1 polymer ?
#
loop_
_entity_poly.entity_id
_entity_poly.type
_entity_poly.pdbx_seq_one_letter_code
_entity_poly.pdbx_strand_id
1 'polypeptide(L)'
;PFKDNKRAVIIGEKTKGSTGQPFMYNFDESIRIFVGAKRAYFPDGSAFEGIGIQPDVLVKPTVADMKNKKDVVLEEALRFFET
;
A
#
# COMPACT_ATOMS: atom_id res chain seq x y z
N PRO A 1 -4.19 -11.80 0.45
CA PRO A 1 -4.06 -10.50 1.15
C PRO A 1 -5.09 -10.40 2.29
N PHE A 2 -4.87 -9.59 3.33
CA PHE A 2 -5.85 -9.44 4.43
C PHE A 2 -7.24 -8.98 3.95
N LYS A 3 -7.28 -8.19 2.87
CA LYS A 3 -8.51 -7.75 2.20
C LYS A 3 -9.29 -8.93 1.61
N ASP A 4 -8.64 -9.75 0.78
CA ASP A 4 -9.30 -10.84 0.05
C ASP A 4 -9.84 -11.94 0.97
N ASN A 5 -9.13 -12.22 2.07
CA ASN A 5 -9.55 -13.21 3.06
C ASN A 5 -10.35 -12.61 4.23
N LYS A 6 -10.66 -11.31 4.18
CA LYS A 6 -11.47 -10.59 5.18
C LYS A 6 -10.98 -10.75 6.62
N ARG A 7 -9.66 -10.83 6.83
CA ARG A 7 -9.06 -11.01 8.16
C ARG A 7 -8.72 -9.72 8.89
N ALA A 8 -8.80 -8.58 8.21
CA ALA A 8 -8.60 -7.27 8.81
C ALA A 8 -9.39 -6.23 8.02
N VAL A 9 -9.69 -5.11 8.68
CA VAL A 9 -10.18 -3.88 8.03
C VAL A 9 -8.97 -3.02 7.69
N ILE A 10 -8.82 -2.66 6.42
CA ILE A 10 -7.73 -1.82 5.94
C ILE A 10 -8.19 -0.37 5.90
N ILE A 11 -7.50 0.50 6.65
CA ILE A 11 -7.83 1.92 6.79
C ILE A 11 -6.64 2.75 6.29
N GLY A 12 -6.92 3.82 5.55
CA GLY A 12 -5.88 4.73 5.03
C GLY A 12 -6.04 5.00 3.54
N GLU A 13 -4.91 5.04 2.81
CA GLU A 13 -4.89 5.31 1.38
C GLU A 13 -4.68 4.05 0.54
N LYS A 14 -5.02 4.15 -0.75
CA LYS A 14 -4.75 3.10 -1.73
C LYS A 14 -3.23 2.87 -1.85
N THR A 15 -2.78 1.62 -1.74
CA THR A 15 -1.36 1.31 -1.86
C THR A 15 -0.86 1.47 -3.29
N LYS A 16 0.45 1.66 -3.48
CA LYS A 16 1.04 1.93 -4.80
C LYS A 16 0.95 0.77 -5.81
N GLY A 17 0.77 -0.47 -5.34
CA GLY A 17 0.78 -1.64 -6.21
C GLY A 17 2.17 -1.97 -6.75
N SER A 18 3.16 -2.09 -5.88
CA SER A 18 4.48 -2.62 -6.23
C SER A 18 4.73 -3.88 -5.43
N THR A 19 5.26 -4.92 -6.07
CA THR A 19 5.64 -6.15 -5.39
C THR A 19 6.84 -5.96 -4.46
N GLY A 20 7.58 -4.86 -4.63
CA GLY A 20 8.80 -4.58 -3.85
C GLY A 20 9.93 -5.59 -4.09
N GLN A 21 9.78 -6.45 -5.10
CA GLN A 21 10.72 -7.53 -5.41
C GLN A 21 11.29 -7.34 -6.83
N PRO A 22 12.10 -6.31 -7.06
CA PRO A 22 12.77 -6.13 -8.34
C PRO A 22 13.81 -7.24 -8.55
N PHE A 23 14.05 -7.58 -9.81
CA PHE A 23 15.31 -8.20 -10.20
C PHE A 23 16.41 -7.15 -10.08
N MET A 24 17.44 -7.50 -9.32
CA MET A 24 18.61 -6.65 -9.08
C MET A 24 19.78 -7.19 -9.85
N TYR A 25 20.43 -6.33 -10.63
CA TYR A 25 21.66 -6.67 -11.35
C TYR A 25 22.70 -5.58 -11.12
N ASN A 26 23.90 -6.01 -10.74
CA ASN A 26 25.06 -5.13 -10.56
C ASN A 26 26.01 -5.39 -11.74
N PHE A 27 26.32 -4.36 -12.52
CA PHE A 27 27.30 -4.48 -13.62
C PHE A 27 28.73 -4.44 -13.07
N ASP A 28 28.99 -3.49 -12.18
CA ASP A 28 30.24 -3.27 -11.45
C ASP A 28 29.94 -2.59 -10.10
N GLU A 29 30.94 -2.03 -9.41
CA GLU A 29 30.75 -1.33 -8.14
C GLU A 29 29.99 0.02 -8.27
N SER A 30 29.88 0.56 -9.49
CA SER A 30 29.33 1.89 -9.76
C SER A 30 27.89 1.87 -10.27
N ILE A 31 27.47 0.81 -10.96
CA ILE A 31 26.14 0.72 -11.57
C ILE A 31 25.32 -0.45 -11.02
N ARG A 32 24.14 -0.11 -10.48
CA ARG A 32 23.11 -1.07 -10.06
C ARG A 32 21.80 -0.80 -10.79
N ILE A 33 21.22 -1.84 -11.35
CA ILE A 33 19.92 -1.80 -12.05
C ILE A 33 18.87 -2.58 -11.25
N PHE A 34 17.68 -2.02 -11.17
CA PHE A 34 16.50 -2.61 -10.53
C PHE A 34 15.36 -2.64 -11.55
N VAL A 35 14.88 -3.84 -11.91
CA VAL A 35 13.79 -4.01 -12.87
C VAL A 35 12.66 -4.79 -12.21
N GLY A 36 11.41 -4.33 -12.35
CA GLY A 36 10.25 -5.12 -11.97
C GLY A 36 10.17 -6.38 -12.84
N ALA A 37 10.46 -7.54 -12.26
CA ALA A 37 10.53 -8.83 -12.98
C ALA A 37 9.43 -9.81 -12.56
N LYS A 38 8.52 -9.39 -11.67
CA LYS A 38 7.40 -10.20 -11.20
C LYS A 38 6.10 -9.50 -11.51
N ARG A 39 5.13 -10.29 -11.94
CA ARG A 39 3.75 -9.88 -12.14
C ARG A 39 2.85 -10.60 -11.14
N ALA A 40 2.16 -9.84 -10.31
CA ALA A 40 1.23 -10.32 -9.31
C ALA A 40 -0.21 -10.00 -9.71
N TYR A 41 -1.12 -10.88 -9.29
CA TYR A 41 -2.55 -10.77 -9.54
C TYR A 41 -3.31 -11.04 -8.25
N PHE A 42 -4.50 -10.46 -8.15
CA PHE A 42 -5.46 -10.79 -7.13
C PHE A 42 -6.09 -12.17 -7.40
N PRO A 43 -6.72 -12.81 -6.39
CA PRO A 43 -7.39 -14.10 -6.58
C PRO A 43 -8.47 -14.11 -7.67
N ASP A 44 -9.08 -12.96 -7.96
CA ASP A 44 -10.06 -12.78 -9.03
C ASP A 44 -9.43 -12.62 -10.43
N GLY A 45 -8.10 -12.64 -10.52
CA GLY A 45 -7.33 -12.47 -11.76
C GLY A 45 -7.05 -11.00 -12.14
N SER A 46 -7.53 -10.02 -11.37
CA SER A 46 -7.23 -8.61 -11.62
C SER A 46 -5.77 -8.28 -11.32
N ALA A 47 -5.22 -7.29 -12.03
CA ALA A 47 -3.80 -6.93 -11.91
C ALA A 47 -3.50 -6.21 -10.59
N PHE A 48 -2.33 -6.50 -10.00
CA PHE A 48 -1.84 -5.81 -8.81
C PHE A 48 -0.91 -4.63 -9.14
N GLU A 49 0.00 -4.77 -10.12
CA GLU A 49 0.97 -3.72 -10.42
C GLU A 49 0.31 -2.40 -10.83
N GLY A 50 0.75 -1.30 -10.22
CA GLY A 50 0.23 0.05 -10.47
C GLY A 50 -1.19 0.29 -9.96
N ILE A 51 -1.88 -0.76 -9.50
CA ILE A 51 -3.21 -0.69 -8.91
C ILE A 51 -3.10 -0.78 -7.40
N GLY A 52 -2.47 -1.80 -6.85
CA GLY A 52 -2.35 -1.97 -5.39
C GLY A 52 -3.68 -2.28 -4.71
N ILE A 53 -3.69 -2.15 -3.38
CA ILE A 53 -4.80 -2.57 -2.53
C ILE A 53 -5.62 -1.34 -2.16
N GLN A 54 -6.90 -1.35 -2.51
CA GLN A 54 -7.87 -0.34 -2.07
C GLN A 54 -8.16 -0.54 -0.57
N PRO A 55 -8.13 0.51 0.28
CA PRO A 55 -8.59 0.38 1.67
C PRO A 55 -10.10 0.10 1.75
N ASP A 56 -10.54 -0.44 2.87
CA ASP A 56 -11.96 -0.58 3.22
C ASP A 56 -12.53 0.77 3.71
N VAL A 57 -11.72 1.54 4.44
CA VAL A 57 -12.02 2.92 4.84
C VAL A 57 -10.96 3.86 4.28
N LEU A 58 -11.36 4.71 3.33
CA LEU A 58 -10.47 5.69 2.71
C LEU A 58 -10.26 6.89 3.64
N VAL A 59 -9.01 7.10 4.05
CA VAL A 59 -8.58 8.28 4.82
C VAL A 59 -7.38 8.88 4.11
N LYS A 60 -7.47 10.17 3.78
CA LYS A 60 -6.39 10.91 3.09
C LYS A 60 -5.89 12.04 3.99
N PRO A 61 -4.68 11.90 4.58
CA PRO A 61 -4.07 12.99 5.34
C PRO A 61 -3.95 14.26 4.51
N THR A 62 -4.29 15.39 5.10
CA THR A 62 -4.10 16.70 4.47
C THR A 62 -2.82 17.37 4.94
N VAL A 63 -2.37 18.38 4.20
CA VAL A 63 -1.24 19.22 4.63
C VAL A 63 -1.55 19.92 5.97
N ALA A 64 -2.82 20.27 6.23
CA ALA A 64 -3.22 20.86 7.50
C ALA A 64 -3.07 19.87 8.66
N ASP A 65 -3.46 18.60 8.46
CA ASP A 65 -3.28 17.54 9.46
C ASP A 65 -1.80 17.37 9.81
N MET A 66 -0.94 17.33 8.79
CA MET A 66 0.52 17.24 8.97
C MET A 66 1.08 18.43 9.75
N LYS A 67 0.66 19.66 9.41
CA LYS A 67 1.06 20.88 10.12
C LYS A 67 0.63 20.88 11.58
N ASN A 68 -0.56 20.33 11.85
CA ASN A 68 -1.14 20.25 13.18
C ASN A 68 -0.71 19.00 13.96
N LYS A 69 0.22 18.18 13.42
CA LYS A 69 0.69 16.91 14.01
C LYS A 69 -0.46 15.96 14.34
N LYS A 70 -1.49 15.96 13.50
CA LYS A 70 -2.69 15.16 13.64
C LYS A 70 -2.61 13.91 12.76
N ASP A 71 -2.63 12.73 13.35
CA ASP A 71 -2.70 11.47 12.62
C ASP A 71 -4.17 11.07 12.41
N VAL A 72 -4.75 11.57 11.32
CA VAL A 72 -6.16 11.30 10.98
C VAL A 72 -6.43 9.83 10.64
N VAL A 73 -5.41 9.08 10.21
CA VAL A 73 -5.56 7.64 9.89
C VAL A 73 -5.68 6.86 11.19
N LEU A 74 -4.84 7.18 12.18
CA LEU A 74 -4.90 6.57 13.51
C LEU A 74 -6.21 6.92 14.23
N GLU A 75 -6.63 8.18 14.21
CA GLU A 75 -7.90 8.60 14.81
C GLU A 75 -9.10 7.88 14.19
N GLU A 76 -9.11 7.70 12.86
CA GLU A 76 -10.15 6.93 12.19
C GLU A 76 -10.14 5.46 12.63
N ALA A 77 -8.95 4.86 12.72
CA ALA A 77 -8.81 3.48 13.15
C ALA A 77 -9.36 3.27 14.56
N LEU A 78 -9.03 4.15 15.51
CA LEU A 78 -9.55 4.09 16.87
C LEU A 78 -11.08 4.22 16.90
N ARG A 79 -11.65 5.16 16.14
CA ARG A 79 -13.11 5.31 16.03
C ARG A 79 -13.79 4.06 15.49
N PHE A 80 -13.18 3.42 14.48
CA PHE A 80 -13.69 2.17 13.92
C PHE A 80 -13.64 1.02 14.92
N PHE A 81 -12.59 0.95 15.76
CA PHE A 81 -12.48 -0.07 16.82
C PHE A 81 -13.51 0.09 17.96
N GLU A 82 -13.96 1.32 18.21
CA GLU A 82 -14.98 1.61 19.24
C GLU A 82 -16.42 1.33 18.78
N THR A 83 -16.62 0.98 17.50
CA THR A 83 -17.93 0.65 16.89
C THR A 83 -18.21 -0.85 16.96
#